data_AF-A0A2A7NQ68-F1
#
_entry.id   AF-A0A2A7NQ68-F1
#
_cell.length_a   1.000
_cell.length_b   1.000
_cell.length_c   1.000
_cell.angle_alpha   90.00
_cell.angle_beta   90.00
_cell.angle_gamma   90.00
#
_symmetry.space_group_name_H-M   'P 1'
#
loop_
_entity.id
_entity.type
_entity.pdbx_description
1 polymer ?
#
loop_
_entity_poly.entity_id
_entity_poly.type
_entity_poly.pdbx_seq_one_letter_code
_entity_poly.pdbx_strand_id
1 'polypeptide(L)' 'MTAPTAHADACGNFEVWGNGGGQCDGPFYEDGSFQRCTTVYVLGIGGTQCFIVPAPPR' A
#
# COMPACT_ATOMS: atom_id res chain seq x y z
N MET A 1 -19.30 -11.36 -0.55
CA MET A 1 -18.46 -10.30 -1.15
C MET A 1 -17.02 -10.63 -0.81
N THR A 2 -16.24 -11.06 -1.80
CA THR A 2 -14.81 -11.36 -1.62
C THR A 2 -14.06 -10.03 -1.71
N ALA A 3 -13.19 -9.72 -0.75
CA ALA A 3 -12.41 -8.49 -0.81
C ALA A 3 -11.55 -8.50 -2.09
N PRO A 4 -11.45 -7.37 -2.81
CA PRO A 4 -10.61 -7.28 -3.99
C PRO A 4 -9.16 -7.57 -3.60
N THR A 5 -8.47 -8.36 -4.43
CA THR A 5 -7.03 -8.62 -4.25
C THR A 5 -6.26 -7.32 -4.40
N ALA A 6 -5.48 -7.02 -3.38
CA ALA A 6 -4.68 -5.82 -3.35
C ALA A 6 -3.53 -5.96 -4.38
N HIS A 7 -3.64 -5.27 -5.52
CA HIS A 7 -2.66 -5.26 -6.61
C HIS A 7 -2.25 -3.80 -6.88
N ALA A 8 -1.34 -3.25 -6.06
CA ALA A 8 -0.74 -1.96 -6.39
C ALA A 8 0.52 -2.27 -7.18
N ASP A 9 0.47 -2.00 -8.48
CA ASP A 9 1.62 -2.13 -9.37
C ASP A 9 2.77 -1.24 -8.88
N ALA A 10 3.89 -1.89 -8.56
CA ALA A 10 5.21 -1.31 -8.34
C ALA A 10 5.19 0.11 -7.73
N CYS A 11 4.79 0.21 -6.47
CA CYS A 11 4.87 1.47 -5.75
C CYS A 11 6.33 1.90 -5.62
N GLY A 12 6.61 3.14 -6.03
CA GLY A 12 7.93 3.74 -5.90
C GLY A 12 8.33 3.76 -4.43
N ASN A 13 9.38 3.03 -4.10
CA ASN A 13 9.96 3.01 -2.76
C ASN A 13 11.19 3.90 -2.78
N PHE A 14 11.37 4.69 -1.73
CA PHE A 14 12.62 5.40 -1.54
C PHE A 14 13.38 4.74 -0.41
N GLU A 15 14.55 4.17 -0.71
CA GLU A 15 15.44 3.57 0.27
C GLU A 15 16.81 4.23 0.25
N VAL A 16 17.27 4.65 1.43
CA VAL A 16 18.57 5.30 1.66
C VAL A 16 19.26 4.59 2.81
N TRP A 17 20.47 4.08 2.56
CA TRP A 17 21.23 3.31 3.57
C TRP A 17 20.44 2.13 4.15
N GLY A 18 19.67 1.43 3.31
CA GLY A 18 18.83 0.31 3.72
C GLY A 18 17.61 0.70 4.56
N ASN A 19 17.42 1.98 4.84
CA ASN A 19 16.26 2.50 5.55
C ASN A 19 15.40 3.26 4.56
N GLY A 20 14.14 2.86 4.44
CA GLY A 20 13.31 3.36 3.37
C GLY A 20 11.90 2.89 3.46
N GLY A 21 11.08 3.51 2.66
CA GLY A 21 9.71 3.11 2.53
C GLY A 21 9.01 3.91 1.46
N GLY A 22 7.89 3.34 1.04
CA GLY A 22 7.02 3.92 0.06
C GLY A 22 5.59 3.74 0.53
N GLN A 23 4.75 4.69 0.19
CA GLN A 23 3.32 4.53 0.33
C GLN A 23 2.66 4.99 -0.95
N CYS A 24 1.73 4.16 -1.41
CA CYS A 24 0.99 4.41 -2.62
C CYS A 24 -0.46 4.01 -2.39
N ASP A 25 -1.31 4.74 -3.10
CA ASP A 25 -2.74 4.48 -3.14
C ASP A 25 -3.03 3.86 -4.52
N GLY A 26 -3.56 2.65 -4.51
CA GLY A 26 -3.96 1.88 -5.69
C GLY A 26 -5.38 2.24 -6.13
N PRO A 27 -6.08 1.35 -6.87
CA PRO A 27 -7.40 1.68 -7.40
C PRO A 27 -8.38 2.06 -6.29
N PHE A 28 -9.12 3.14 -6.54
CA PHE A 28 -10.29 3.52 -5.76
C PHE A 28 -11.48 2.69 -6.23
N TYR A 29 -12.15 2.04 -5.28
CA TYR A 29 -13.32 1.22 -5.52
C TYR A 29 -14.60 2.07 -5.48
N GLU A 30 -15.69 1.57 -6.08
CA GLU A 30 -16.97 2.29 -6.19
C GLU A 30 -17.64 2.56 -4.83
N ASP A 31 -17.31 1.78 -3.80
CA ASP A 31 -17.76 2.00 -2.42
C ASP A 31 -17.00 3.14 -1.72
N GLY A 32 -16.03 3.76 -2.42
CA GLY A 32 -15.14 4.79 -1.89
C GLY A 32 -13.99 4.24 -1.05
N SER A 33 -13.88 2.91 -0.92
CA SER A 33 -12.68 2.29 -0.39
C SER A 33 -11.54 2.44 -1.38
N PHE A 34 -10.31 2.36 -0.92
CA PHE A 34 -9.14 2.40 -1.79
C PHE A 34 -8.10 1.41 -1.31
N GLN A 35 -7.31 0.91 -2.24
CA GLN A 35 -6.17 0.10 -1.88
C GLN A 35 -5.01 0.99 -1.43
N ARG A 36 -4.32 0.63 -0.36
CA ARG A 36 -3.09 1.28 0.10
C ARG A 36 -2.00 0.23 0.29
N CYS A 37 -0.86 0.44 -0.34
CA CYS A 37 0.32 -0.37 -0.08
C CYS A 37 1.40 0.47 0.59
N THR A 38 1.96 -0.11 1.64
CA THR A 38 3.04 0.46 2.42
C THR A 38 4.21 -0.49 2.37
N THR A 39 5.34 0.03 1.92
CA THR A 39 6.61 -0.67 1.90
C THR A 39 7.49 -0.05 2.96
N VAL A 40 8.11 -0.87 3.80
CA VAL A 40 9.05 -0.42 4.81
C VAL A 40 10.24 -1.36 4.79
N TYR A 41 11.43 -0.77 4.65
CA TYR A 41 12.73 -1.42 4.78
C TYR A 41 13.53 -0.72 5.87
N VAL A 42 14.09 -1.50 6.79
CA VAL A 42 14.99 -1.03 7.83
C VAL A 42 16.23 -1.90 7.77
N LEU A 43 17.39 -1.29 7.53
CA LEU A 43 18.66 -1.99 7.26
C LEU A 43 18.55 -3.08 6.15
N GLY A 44 17.73 -2.84 5.13
CA GLY A 44 17.49 -3.77 4.02
C GLY A 44 16.56 -4.93 4.36
N ILE A 45 16.04 -4.99 5.59
CA ILE A 45 15.05 -5.98 6.02
C ILE A 45 13.69 -5.30 6.04
N GLY A 46 12.74 -5.87 5.30
CA GLY A 46 11.45 -5.22 5.11
C GLY A 46 10.57 -5.93 4.12
N GLY A 47 9.42 -5.31 3.86
CA GLY A 47 8.43 -5.85 2.94
C GLY A 47 7.37 -4.84 2.56
N THR A 48 6.60 -5.22 1.55
CA THR A 48 5.45 -4.46 1.06
C THR A 48 4.18 -5.10 1.59
N GLN A 49 3.36 -4.31 2.28
CA GLN A 49 2.07 -4.72 2.80
C GLN A 49 0.97 -3.92 2.10
N CYS A 50 0.05 -4.63 1.47
CA CYS A 50 -1.09 -4.05 0.77
C CYS A 50 -2.39 -4.35 1.52
N PHE A 51 -3.21 -3.32 1.74
CA PHE A 51 -4.48 -3.42 2.46
C PHE A 51 -5.54 -2.51 1.84
N ILE A 52 -6.81 -2.86 2.04
CA ILE A 52 -7.96 -2.06 1.61
C ILE A 52 -8.36 -1.13 2.75
N VAL A 53 -8.37 0.16 2.49
CA VAL A 53 -8.84 1.19 3.42
C VAL A 53 -10.30 1.48 3.10
N PRO A 54 -11.24 1.18 4.02
CA PRO A 54 -12.65 1.52 3.81
C PRO A 54 -12.84 3.04 3.75
N ALA A 55 -13.86 3.48 3.01
CA ALA A 55 -14.25 4.88 2.95
C ALA A 55 -14.53 5.41 4.37
N PRO A 56 -14.19 6.68 4.68
CA PRO A 56 -14.59 7.28 5.94
C PRO A 56 -16.12 7.23 6.08
N PRO A 57 -16.65 6.93 7.29
CA PRO A 57 -18.08 6.99 7.52
C PRO A 57 -18.58 8.41 7.21
N ARG A 58 -19.60 8.51 6.36
CA ARG A 58 -20.22 9.79 5.99
C ARG A 58 -21.23 10.22 7.04
#